data_AF-A0A6V7UYU4-F1
#
_entry.id   AF-A0A6V7UYU4-F1
#
_cell.length_a   1.000
_cell.length_b   1.000
_cell.length_c   1.000
_cell.angle_alpha   90.00
_cell.angle_beta   90.00
_cell.angle_gamma   90.00
#
_symmetry.space_group_name_H-M   'P 1'
#
loop_
_entity.id
_entity.type
_entity.pdbx_description
1 polymer ?
#
loop_
_entity_poly.entity_id
_entity_poly.type
_entity_poly.pdbx_seq_one_letter_code
_entity_poly.pdbx_strand_id
1 'polypeptide(L)' 'MYQQLMKDNCRETCRDAGYNLNCINTHPNCVYWAANGYCDNLFYPEQTRRDTCGLICHLC' A
#
# COMPACT_ATOMS: atom_id res chain seq x y z
N MET A 1 9.73 21.38 -14.73
CA MET A 1 9.60 22.07 -13.43
C MET A 1 8.22 21.84 -12.80
N TYR A 2 7.12 22.27 -13.43
CA TYR A 2 5.76 22.09 -12.87
C TYR A 2 5.32 20.64 -12.65
N GLN A 3 5.65 19.72 -13.56
CA GLN A 3 5.25 18.31 -13.44
C GLN A 3 5.85 17.61 -12.21
N GLN A 4 7.07 17.98 -11.81
CA GLN A 4 7.72 17.40 -10.63
C GLN A 4 7.08 17.92 -9.35
N LEU A 5 6.84 19.25 -9.29
CA LEU A 5 6.12 19.91 -8.20
C LEU A 5 4.74 19.28 -7.94
N MET A 6 4.01 18.93 -8.99
CA MET A 6 2.70 18.26 -8.85
C MET A 6 2.81 16.84 -8.26
N LYS A 7 3.84 16.07 -8.65
CA LYS A 7 4.07 14.72 -8.11
C LYS A 7 4.45 14.77 -6.62
N ASP A 8 5.29 15.73 -6.26
CA ASP A 8 5.79 15.88 -4.89
C ASP A 8 4.67 16.40 -3.97
N ASN A 9 3.95 17.46 -4.36
CA ASN A 9 2.85 18.02 -3.57
C ASN A 9 1.67 17.07 -3.44
N CYS A 10 1.36 16.24 -4.45
CA CYS A 10 0.30 15.23 -4.33
C CYS A 10 0.62 14.24 -3.20
N ARG A 11 1.90 13.82 -3.11
CA ARG A 11 2.36 12.91 -2.06
C ARG A 11 2.32 13.56 -0.67
N GLU A 12 2.80 14.79 -0.54
CA GLU A 12 2.79 15.48 0.75
C GLU A 12 1.37 15.80 1.23
N THR A 13 0.51 16.27 0.33
CA THR A 13 -0.88 16.60 0.66
C THR A 13 -1.67 15.39 1.17
N CYS A 14 -1.52 14.23 0.54
CA CYS A 14 -2.17 13.01 1.02
C CYS A 14 -1.60 12.55 2.38
N ARG A 15 -0.29 12.68 2.60
CA ARG A 15 0.34 12.36 3.88
C ARG A 15 -0.19 13.25 5.01
N ASP A 16 -0.29 14.56 4.78
CA ASP A 16 -0.82 15.52 5.75
C ASP A 16 -2.32 15.34 6.01
N ALA A 17 -3.08 14.87 5.01
CA ALA A 17 -4.46 14.47 5.16
C ALA A 17 -4.65 13.14 5.93
N GLY A 18 -3.56 12.53 6.42
CA GLY A 18 -3.60 11.26 7.17
C GLY A 18 -3.73 10.02 6.29
N TYR A 19 -3.62 10.14 4.96
CA TYR A 19 -3.60 9.00 4.06
C TYR A 19 -2.19 8.42 3.97
N ASN A 20 -2.06 7.13 4.29
CA ASN A 20 -0.82 6.39 4.08
C ASN A 20 -0.69 6.03 2.59
N LEU A 21 0.12 6.78 1.84
CA LEU A 21 0.39 6.51 0.41
C LEU A 21 1.10 5.19 0.13
N ASN A 22 1.69 4.58 1.16
CA ASN A 22 2.27 3.24 1.05
C ASN A 22 1.20 2.16 1.35
N CYS A 23 -0.02 2.56 1.69
CA CYS A 23 -1.18 1.69 1.88
C CYS A 23 -1.91 1.46 0.55
N ILE A 24 -1.26 0.72 -0.35
CA ILE A 24 -1.83 0.39 -1.66
C ILE A 24 -1.70 -1.10 -1.93
N ASN A 25 -2.52 -1.59 -2.84
CA ASN A 25 -2.31 -2.90 -3.45
C ASN A 25 -1.39 -2.68 -4.66
N THR A 26 -0.12 -3.06 -4.54
CA THR A 26 0.85 -2.91 -5.62
C THR A 26 0.71 -4.01 -6.68
N HIS A 27 0.05 -5.12 -6.35
CA HIS A 27 -0.14 -6.25 -7.25
C HIS A 27 -1.63 -6.50 -7.59
N PRO A 28 -1.98 -6.77 -8.86
CA PRO A 28 -3.37 -7.04 -9.26
C PRO A 28 -3.96 -8.29 -8.57
N ASN A 29 -3.11 -9.24 -8.19
CA ASN A 29 -3.53 -10.47 -7.52
C ASN A 29 -3.78 -10.32 -6.02
N CYS A 30 -3.67 -9.11 -5.44
CA CYS A 30 -3.89 -8.93 -4.01
C CYS A 30 -5.26 -9.45 -3.54
N VAL A 31 -6.31 -9.33 -4.36
CA VAL A 31 -7.64 -9.92 -4.08
C VAL A 31 -7.58 -11.44 -3.96
N TYR A 32 -6.96 -12.10 -4.93
CA TYR A 32 -6.80 -13.55 -4.92
C TYR A 32 -5.92 -14.02 -3.76
N TRP A 33 -4.79 -13.36 -3.53
CA TRP A 33 -3.86 -13.72 -2.46
C TRP A 33 -4.46 -13.52 -1.07
N ALA A 34 -5.16 -12.41 -0.84
CA ALA A 34 -5.89 -12.18 0.41
C ALA A 34 -6.91 -13.30 0.69
N ALA A 35 -7.69 -13.69 -0.33
CA ALA A 35 -8.62 -14.81 -0.22
C ALA A 35 -7.94 -16.17 0.04
N ASN A 36 -6.66 -16.31 -0.32
CA ASN A 36 -5.84 -17.51 -0.08
C ASN A 36 -4.95 -17.39 1.17
N GLY A 37 -5.22 -16.45 2.08
CA GLY A 37 -4.54 -16.34 3.37
C GLY A 37 -3.20 -15.60 3.34
N TYR A 38 -2.89 -14.86 2.27
CA TYR A 38 -1.67 -14.05 2.19
C TYR A 38 -1.56 -13.05 3.35
N CYS A 39 -2.67 -12.46 3.78
CA CYS A 39 -2.68 -11.45 4.84
C CYS A 39 -2.24 -11.99 6.19
N ASP A 40 -2.34 -13.30 6.45
CA ASP A 40 -1.95 -13.92 7.72
C ASP A 40 -0.72 -14.83 7.56
N ASN A 41 -0.14 -14.89 6.36
CA ASN A 41 0.95 -15.79 6.06
C ASN A 41 2.24 -15.34 6.75
N LEU A 42 2.70 -16.14 7.72
CA LEU A 42 3.91 -15.89 8.50
C LEU A 42 5.22 -16.13 7.73
N PHE A 43 5.16 -16.79 6.57
CA PHE A 43 6.31 -16.90 5.66
C PHE A 43 6.73 -15.52 5.12
N TYR A 44 5.75 -14.64 4.87
CA TYR A 44 6.01 -13.27 4.46
C TYR A 44 6.03 -12.36 5.70
N PRO A 45 7.12 -11.61 5.93
CA PRO A 45 7.15 -10.59 6.98
C PRO A 45 5.96 -9.63 6.83
N GLU A 46 5.44 -9.12 7.96
CA GLU A 46 4.33 -8.17 7.94
C GLU A 46 4.64 -6.97 7.04
N GLN A 47 5.88 -6.48 7.08
CA GLN A 47 6.33 -5.39 6.22
C GLN A 47 6.13 -5.72 4.73
N THR A 48 6.50 -6.93 4.29
CA THR A 48 6.30 -7.38 2.91
C THR A 48 4.81 -7.46 2.55
N ARG A 49 3.98 -7.97 3.47
CA ARG A 49 2.53 -8.04 3.25
C ARG A 49 1.90 -6.64 3.16
N ARG A 50 2.35 -5.71 4.01
CA ARG A 50 1.96 -4.31 4.04
C ARG A 50 2.35 -3.58 2.75
N ASP A 51 3.58 -3.75 2.30
CA ASP A 51 4.09 -3.07 1.09
C ASP A 51 3.49 -3.64 -0.21
N THR A 52 3.05 -4.91 -0.19
CA THR A 52 2.48 -5.56 -1.37
C THR A 52 0.96 -5.36 -1.47
N CYS A 53 0.24 -5.71 -0.40
CA CYS A 53 -1.22 -5.77 -0.37
C CYS A 53 -1.79 -5.12 0.90
N GLY A 54 -1.16 -4.03 1.38
CA GLY A 54 -1.49 -3.42 2.67
C GLY A 54 -2.94 -2.98 2.78
N LEU A 55 -3.51 -2.43 1.70
CA LEU A 55 -4.88 -1.94 1.67
C LEU A 55 -5.91 -3.06 1.89
N ILE A 56 -5.80 -4.19 1.17
CA ILE A 56 -6.74 -5.31 1.32
C ILE A 56 -6.48 -6.12 2.60
N CYS A 57 -5.23 -6.14 3.07
CA CYS A 57 -4.87 -6.83 4.31
C CYS A 57 -5.08 -5.98 5.57
N HIS A 58 -5.54 -4.74 5.43
CA HIS A 58 -5.72 -3.80 6.56
C HIS A 58 -4.47 -3.66 7.44
N LEU A 59 -3.28 -3.72 6.82
CA LEU A 59 -1.99 -3.54 7.49
C LEU A 59 -1.56 -2.07 7.54
N CYS A 60 -2.49 -1.21 7.18
CA CYS A 60 -2.49 0.24 7.15
C CYS A 60 -3.99 0.63 7.05
#